data_AF-A0A3N4K8V7-F1
#
_entry.id   AF-A0A3N4K8V7-F1
#
_cell.length_a   1.000
_cell.length_b   1.000
_cell.length_c   1.000
_cell.angle_alpha   90.00
_cell.angle_beta   90.00
_cell.angle_gamma   90.00
#
_symmetry.space_group_name_H-M   'P 1'
#
loop_
_entity.id
_entity.type
_entity.pdbx_description
1 polymer ?
#
loop_
_entity_poly.entity_id
_entity_poly.type
_entity_poly.pdbx_seq_one_letter_code
_entity_poly.pdbx_strand_id
1 'polypeptide(L)'
;PGEEDMSECLLPTFKSGRTSVMIWASIQLGNKGPMVILPTGGLGGKQYVELIVEPGLYPFYKERYRATHEAVVMEDGAPPH
;
A
#
# COMPACT_ATOMS: atom_id res chain seq x y z
N PRO A 1 10.98 46.09 5.88
CA PRO A 1 10.27 45.33 4.81
C PRO A 1 11.25 44.35 4.14
N GLY A 2 10.97 43.05 4.18
CA GLY A 2 11.82 42.00 3.60
C GLY A 2 12.69 41.20 4.57
N GLU A 3 12.66 41.51 5.87
CA GLU A 3 13.28 40.65 6.91
C GLU A 3 12.55 39.31 7.06
N GLU A 4 11.23 39.29 6.81
CA GLU A 4 10.39 38.08 6.82
C GLU A 4 10.81 37.00 5.80
N ASP A 5 11.55 37.38 4.75
CA ASP A 5 12.02 36.48 3.69
C ASP A 5 13.48 36.01 3.89
N MET A 6 14.17 36.49 4.93
CA MET A 6 15.53 36.06 5.23
C MET A 6 15.55 34.60 5.67
N SER A 7 16.51 33.80 5.18
CA SER A 7 16.57 32.36 5.45
C SER A 7 16.65 32.01 6.94
N GLU A 8 17.20 32.93 7.74
CA GLU A 8 17.35 32.84 9.20
C GLU A 8 16.00 33.00 9.93
N CYS A 9 15.03 33.63 9.27
CA CYS A 9 13.68 33.88 9.76
C CYS A 9 12.64 32.86 9.27
N LEU A 10 13.05 31.94 8.38
CA LEU A 10 12.19 30.86 7.88
C LEU A 10 12.31 29.62 8.77
N LEU A 11 11.23 29.25 9.46
CA LEU A 11 11.14 27.93 10.10
C LEU A 11 11.21 26.85 9.01
N PRO A 12 11.96 25.74 9.22
CA PRO A 12 12.00 24.63 8.29
C PRO A 12 10.64 23.93 8.29
N THR A 13 9.74 24.45 7.48
CA THR A 13 8.46 23.82 7.21
C THR A 13 8.69 22.87 6.05
N PHE A 14 9.11 21.63 6.36
CA PHE A 14 9.05 20.56 5.37
C PHE A 14 7.57 20.22 5.11
N LYS A 15 6.85 21.11 4.43
CA LYS A 15 5.64 20.76 3.71
C LYS A 15 6.12 20.19 2.40
N SER A 16 6.50 18.91 2.42
CA SER A 16 6.68 18.17 1.20
C SER A 16 5.39 18.34 0.42
N GLY A 17 5.38 19.08 -0.68
CA GLY A 17 4.28 19.04 -1.66
C GLY A 17 4.15 17.65 -2.31
N ARG A 18 4.63 16.58 -1.65
CA ARG A 18 4.59 15.21 -2.10
C ARG A 18 3.14 14.79 -2.19
N THR A 19 2.69 14.63 -3.42
CA THR A 19 1.64 13.68 -3.73
C THR A 19 2.22 12.28 -3.53
N SER A 20 1.64 11.53 -2.60
CA SER A 20 1.96 10.11 -2.38
C SER A 20 0.83 9.25 -2.95
N VAL A 21 1.20 8.15 -3.60
CA VAL A 21 0.26 7.08 -3.96
C VAL A 21 0.45 5.92 -2.99
N MET A 22 -0.65 5.34 -2.51
CA MET A 22 -0.62 4.13 -1.71
C MET A 22 -0.86 2.94 -2.65
N ILE A 23 -0.02 1.92 -2.55
CA ILE A 23 -0.09 0.73 -3.40
C ILE A 23 -0.03 -0.50 -2.50
N TRP A 24 -0.98 -1.41 -2.67
CA TRP A 24 -0.85 -2.78 -2.16
C TRP A 24 -0.39 -3.68 -3.31
N ALA A 25 0.52 -4.61 -3.03
CA ALA A 25 0.94 -5.59 -4.01
C ALA A 25 1.35 -6.89 -3.33
N SER A 26 1.23 -8.02 -4.03
CA SER A 26 1.75 -9.30 -3.58
C SER A 26 2.75 -9.90 -4.56
N ILE A 27 3.60 -10.78 -4.06
CA ILE A 27 4.60 -11.50 -4.83
C ILE A 27 4.72 -12.94 -4.31
N GLN A 28 5.17 -13.83 -5.19
CA GLN A 28 5.59 -15.19 -4.86
C GLN A 28 6.86 -15.48 -5.66
N LEU A 29 7.65 -16.47 -5.24
CA LEU A 29 8.85 -16.87 -5.98
C LEU A 29 8.51 -17.13 -7.47
N GLY A 30 9.21 -16.42 -8.35
CA GLY A 30 9.03 -16.50 -9.81
C GLY A 30 7.74 -15.89 -10.36
N ASN A 31 6.90 -15.25 -9.53
CA ASN A 31 5.58 -14.77 -9.94
C ASN A 31 5.23 -13.42 -9.33
N LYS A 32 4.80 -12.49 -10.17
CA LYS A 32 4.20 -11.24 -9.73
C LYS A 32 2.74 -11.49 -9.38
N GLY A 33 2.32 -11.05 -8.20
CA GLY A 33 0.91 -11.02 -7.82
C GLY A 33 0.23 -9.72 -8.26
N PRO A 34 -1.05 -9.55 -7.88
CA PRO A 34 -1.80 -8.33 -8.13
C PRO A 34 -1.13 -7.09 -7.52
N MET A 35 -1.36 -5.94 -8.15
CA MET A 35 -0.98 -4.62 -7.66
C MET A 35 -2.21 -3.72 -7.74
N VAL A 36 -2.55 -3.09 -6.62
CA VAL A 36 -3.77 -2.28 -6.45
C VAL A 36 -3.36 -0.88 -5.98
N ILE A 37 -3.79 0.14 -6.72
CA ILE A 37 -3.66 1.54 -6.29
C ILE A 37 -4.80 1.82 -5.32
N LEU A 38 -4.45 2.24 -4.10
CA LEU A 38 -5.41 2.48 -3.03
C LEU A 38 -5.80 3.96 -2.94
N PRO A 39 -7.03 4.25 -2.51
CA PRO A 39 -7.44 5.63 -2.22
C PRO A 39 -6.60 6.22 -1.08
N THR A 40 -6.42 7.53 -1.10
CA THR A 40 -5.74 8.26 -0.03
C THR A 40 -6.59 8.30 1.24
N GLY A 41 -5.96 8.27 2.42
CA GLY A 41 -6.67 8.39 3.71
C GLY A 41 -6.63 7.14 4.59
N GLY A 42 -5.85 6.12 4.19
CA GLY A 42 -5.74 4.85 4.91
C GLY A 42 -6.73 3.81 4.41
N LEU A 43 -6.63 2.61 4.96
CA LEU A 43 -7.40 1.44 4.54
C LEU A 43 -8.02 0.78 5.77
N GLY A 44 -9.35 0.68 5.84
CA GLY A 44 -10.04 -0.11 6.86
C GLY A 44 -10.21 -1.57 6.44
N GLY A 45 -10.49 -2.47 7.38
CA GLY A 45 -10.60 -3.92 7.10
C GLY A 45 -11.65 -4.28 6.05
N LYS A 46 -12.81 -3.61 6.05
CA LYS A 46 -13.83 -3.79 5.00
C LYS A 46 -13.30 -3.42 3.60
N GLN A 47 -12.61 -2.29 3.51
CA GLN A 47 -12.01 -1.85 2.25
C GLN A 47 -10.85 -2.76 1.83
N TYR A 48 -10.08 -3.29 2.79
CA TYR A 48 -9.06 -4.28 2.51
C TYR A 48 -9.66 -5.54 1.86
N VAL A 49 -10.77 -6.06 2.39
CA VAL A 49 -11.47 -7.19 1.78
C VAL A 49 -11.97 -6.86 0.36
N GLU A 50 -12.69 -5.76 0.21
CA GLU A 50 -13.34 -5.37 -1.05
C GLU A 50 -12.35 -4.98 -2.16
N LEU A 51 -11.24 -4.32 -1.81
CA LEU A 51 -10.28 -3.77 -2.78
C LEU A 51 -9.08 -4.68 -3.04
N ILE A 52 -8.71 -5.54 -2.09
CA ILE A 52 -7.50 -6.36 -2.16
C ILE A 52 -7.84 -7.84 -2.15
N VAL A 53 -8.56 -8.31 -1.12
CA VAL A 53 -8.74 -9.76 -0.91
C VAL A 53 -9.56 -10.38 -2.02
N GLU A 54 -10.80 -9.91 -2.20
CA GLU A 54 -11.74 -10.50 -3.15
C GLU A 54 -11.29 -10.38 -4.61
N PRO A 55 -10.89 -9.20 -5.12
CA PRO A 55 -10.59 -9.04 -6.54
C PRO A 55 -9.20 -9.55 -6.93
N GLY A 56 -8.24 -9.57 -5.99
CA GLY A 56 -6.83 -9.80 -6.30
C GLY A 56 -6.22 -10.98 -5.55
N LEU A 57 -6.03 -10.80 -4.24
CA LEU A 57 -5.25 -11.73 -3.41
C LEU A 57 -5.84 -13.14 -3.40
N TYR A 58 -7.15 -13.28 -3.20
CA TYR A 58 -7.79 -14.59 -3.10
C TYR A 58 -7.78 -15.39 -4.42
N PRO A 59 -8.11 -14.79 -5.59
CA PRO A 59 -7.89 -15.44 -6.88
C PRO A 59 -6.44 -15.88 -7.10
N PHE A 60 -5.47 -15.00 -6.83
CA PHE A 60 -4.06 -15.31 -6.98
C PHE A 60 -3.63 -16.44 -6.04
N TYR A 61 -3.98 -16.37 -4.76
CA TYR A 61 -3.73 -17.42 -3.78
C TYR A 61 -4.27 -18.77 -4.26
N LYS A 62 -5.52 -18.84 -4.71
CA LYS A 62 -6.12 -20.09 -5.20
C LYS A 62 -5.36 -20.65 -6.40
N GLU A 63 -4.96 -19.80 -7.33
CA GLU A 63 -4.17 -20.20 -8.49
C GLU A 63 -2.83 -20.78 -8.07
N ARG A 64 -2.11 -20.09 -7.16
CA ARG A 64 -0.82 -20.54 -6.64
C ARG A 64 -0.94 -21.83 -5.84
N TYR A 65 -1.94 -21.91 -4.96
CA TYR A 65 -2.20 -23.11 -4.17
C TYR A 65 -2.48 -24.32 -5.05
N ARG A 66 -3.25 -24.16 -6.14
CA ARG A 66 -3.48 -25.26 -7.11
C ARG A 66 -2.20 -25.70 -7.82
N ALA A 67 -1.27 -24.77 -8.08
CA ALA A 67 -0.03 -25.07 -8.76
C ALA A 67 1.01 -25.73 -7.84
N THR A 68 1.10 -25.32 -6.58
CA THR A 68 2.18 -25.74 -5.67
C THR A 68 1.72 -26.59 -4.48
N HIS A 69 0.45 -26.54 -4.11
CA HIS A 69 -0.12 -27.09 -2.86
C HIS A 69 0.51 -26.55 -1.57
N GLU A 70 1.32 -25.49 -1.67
CA GLU A 70 2.13 -24.94 -0.57
C GLU A 70 1.97 -23.42 -0.43
N ALA A 71 1.01 -22.81 -1.14
CA ALA A 71 0.80 -21.37 -1.04
C ALA A 71 0.30 -20.99 0.36
N VAL A 72 0.91 -19.97 0.96
CA VAL A 72 0.53 -19.36 2.23
C VAL A 72 0.55 -17.84 2.04
N VAL A 73 -0.45 -17.15 2.59
CA VAL A 73 -0.47 -15.68 2.63
C VAL A 73 0.36 -15.21 3.82
N MET A 74 1.27 -14.28 3.59
CA MET A 74 2.12 -13.68 4.62
C MET A 74 2.05 -12.17 4.52
N GLU A 75 1.60 -11.54 5.60
CA GLU A 75 1.38 -10.10 5.72
C GLU A 75 1.88 -9.63 7.10
N ASP A 76 1.99 -8.32 7.29
CA ASP A 76 2.28 -7.76 8.61
C ASP A 76 1.02 -7.82 9.52
N GLY A 77 1.17 -7.44 10.79
CA GLY A 77 0.06 -7.42 11.76
C GLY A 77 -0.74 -6.12 11.75
N ALA A 78 -0.91 -5.47 10.59
CA ALA A 78 -1.64 -4.21 10.51
C ALA A 78 -3.11 -4.40 10.93
N PRO A 79 -3.73 -3.44 11.64
CA PRO A 79 -5.13 -3.56 12.10
C PRO A 79 -6.19 -3.91 11.03
N PRO A 80 -6.02 -3.58 9.73
CA PRO A 80 -6.97 -3.98 8.69
C PRO A 80 -6.93 -5.46 8.27
N HIS A 81 -5.87 -6.20 8.62
CA HIS A 81 -5.68 -7.61 8.27
C HIS A 81 -6.50 -8.52 9.18
#